data_AF-A0A968MST7-F1
#
_entry.id   AF-A0A968MST7-F1
#
_cell.length_a   1.000
_cell.length_b   1.000
_cell.length_c   1.000
_cell.angle_alpha   90.00
_cell.angle_beta   90.00
_cell.angle_gamma   90.00
#
_symmetry.space_group_name_H-M   'P 1'
#
loop_
_entity.id
_entity.type
_entity.pdbx_description
1 polymer ?
#
loop_
_entity_poly.entity_id
_entity_poly.type
_entity_poly.pdbx_seq_one_letter_code
_entity_poly.pdbx_strand_id
1 'polypeptide(L)'
;FMDTEKRGIFSCKAPKRPNAIGISTVKLIDIDNNIIHIEQVDMLDGTPLIDIKPFYPRYDNRENVKIGWLEKNKDLPLEQLRSDERFKS
;
A
#
# COMPACT_ATOMS: atom_id res chain seq x y z
N PHE A 1 -1.69 -11.81 -4.30
CA PHE A 1 -1.73 -10.33 -4.34
C PHE A 1 -0.64 -9.76 -5.24
N MET A 2 -1.08 -9.10 -6.33
CA MET A 2 -0.34 -8.54 -7.46
C MET A 2 0.49 -9.51 -8.32
N ASP A 3 0.95 -10.63 -7.77
CA ASP A 3 1.61 -11.73 -8.49
C ASP A 3 1.63 -13.00 -7.61
N THR A 4 1.83 -14.17 -8.21
CA THR A 4 2.00 -15.48 -7.56
C THR A 4 3.45 -16.00 -7.62
N GLU A 5 4.27 -15.45 -8.51
CA GLU A 5 5.68 -15.85 -8.62
C GLU A 5 6.50 -15.39 -7.41
N LYS A 6 7.45 -16.25 -6.98
CA LYS A 6 8.37 -15.91 -5.88
C LYS A 6 9.31 -14.79 -6.30
N ARG A 7 9.42 -13.75 -5.47
CA ARG A 7 10.28 -12.59 -5.70
C ARG A 7 11.09 -12.26 -4.45
N GLY A 8 12.24 -11.62 -4.65
CA GLY A 8 13.03 -11.09 -3.54
C GLY A 8 12.24 -10.07 -2.73
N ILE A 9 12.42 -10.05 -1.41
CA ILE A 9 11.57 -9.24 -0.52
C ILE A 9 11.65 -7.73 -0.79
N PHE A 10 12.80 -7.25 -1.27
CA PHE A 10 13.01 -5.84 -1.60
C PHE A 10 12.48 -5.44 -2.98
N SER A 11 12.12 -6.41 -3.83
CA SER A 11 11.50 -6.13 -5.13
C SER A 11 9.97 -6.13 -5.07
N CYS A 12 9.37 -6.38 -3.90
CA CYS A 12 7.93 -6.40 -3.69
C CYS A 12 7.51 -5.64 -2.42
N LYS A 13 6.20 -5.51 -2.21
CA LYS A 13 5.61 -4.87 -1.02
C LYS A 13 5.07 -5.89 0.00
N ALA A 14 5.62 -7.10 0.05
CA ALA A 14 5.15 -8.11 1.00
C ALA A 14 5.34 -7.65 2.46
N PRO A 15 4.37 -7.90 3.37
CA PRO A 15 4.39 -7.41 4.75
C PRO A 15 5.45 -8.10 5.62
N LYS A 16 5.81 -9.35 5.29
CA LYS A 16 6.85 -10.14 6.00
C LYS A 16 8.24 -9.71 5.53
N ARG A 17 8.76 -8.62 6.10
CA ARG A 17 10.06 -8.00 5.78
C ARG A 17 10.85 -7.73 7.07
N PRO A 18 12.19 -7.58 7.00
CA PRO A 18 13.02 -7.36 8.20
C PRO A 18 12.56 -6.18 9.07
N ASN A 19 12.11 -5.09 8.42
CA ASN A 19 11.42 -3.98 9.05
C ASN A 19 9.99 -3.93 8.50
N ALA A 20 9.00 -4.29 9.32
CA ALA A 20 7.59 -4.40 8.92
C ALA A 20 6.88 -3.03 8.84
N ILE A 21 7.44 -2.11 8.03
CA ILE A 21 6.90 -0.77 7.83
C ILE A 21 6.12 -0.75 6.52
N GLY A 22 4.82 -0.48 6.63
CA GLY A 22 3.91 -0.19 5.51
C GLY A 22 3.82 1.32 5.25
N ILE A 23 3.56 1.69 3.99
CA ILE A 23 3.33 3.08 3.59
C ILE A 23 2.06 3.10 2.74
N SER A 24 1.16 3.98 3.11
CA SER A 24 -0.17 4.09 2.52
C SER A 24 -0.43 5.55 2.18
N THR A 25 -0.85 5.82 0.94
CA THR A 25 -1.35 7.13 0.53
C THR A 25 -2.86 7.05 0.59
N VAL A 26 -3.45 7.80 1.52
CA VAL A 26 -4.88 7.72 1.85
C VAL A 26 -5.57 9.03 1.53
N LYS A 27 -6.89 8.97 1.34
CA LYS A 27 -7.72 10.16 1.16
C LYS A 27 -8.16 10.69 2.51
N LEU A 28 -7.80 11.92 2.85
CA LEU A 28 -8.30 12.62 4.02
C LEU A 28 -9.78 13.00 3.81
N ILE A 29 -10.63 12.66 4.78
CA ILE A 29 -12.06 12.99 4.78
C ILE A 29 -12.34 14.11 5.77
N ASP A 30 -11.85 13.97 6.99
CA ASP A 30 -12.09 14.93 8.06
C ASP A 30 -11.03 14.84 9.17
N ILE A 31 -10.93 15.89 9.99
CA ILE A 31 -10.07 15.95 11.17
C ILE A 31 -10.92 16.43 12.36
N ASP A 32 -11.13 15.54 13.32
CA ASP A 32 -11.78 15.85 14.60
C ASP A 32 -10.76 15.71 15.72
N ASN A 33 -10.20 16.84 16.17
CA ASN A 33 -9.16 16.90 17.20
C ASN A 33 -7.95 15.99 16.88
N ASN A 34 -7.83 14.87 17.59
CA ASN A 34 -6.76 13.88 17.43
C ASN A 34 -7.19 12.65 16.61
N ILE A 35 -8.38 12.70 15.99
CA ILE A 35 -8.92 11.66 15.12
C ILE A 35 -8.87 12.15 13.67
N ILE A 36 -8.31 11.31 12.80
CA ILE A 36 -8.22 11.58 11.36
C ILE A 36 -9.08 10.54 10.63
N HIS A 37 -10.12 11.02 9.96
CA HIS A 37 -11.00 10.17 9.16
C HIS A 37 -10.41 10.03 7.75
N ILE A 38 -10.18 8.78 7.31
CA ILE A 38 -9.52 8.47 6.04
C ILE A 38 -10.25 7.38 5.25
N GLU A 39 -10.09 7.41 3.92
CA GLU A 39 -10.53 6.38 2.99
C GLU A 39 -9.34 5.81 2.20
N GLN A 40 -9.57 4.73 1.46
CA GLN A 40 -8.58 4.08 0.58
C GLN A 40 -7.39 3.47 1.35
N VAL A 41 -7.70 2.83 2.48
CA VAL A 41 -6.75 2.18 3.38
C VAL A 41 -6.39 0.76 2.95
N ASP A 42 -5.16 0.33 3.25
CA ASP A 42 -4.66 -1.03 3.03
C ASP A 42 -4.10 -1.70 4.31
N MET A 43 -4.39 -1.13 5.49
CA MET A 43 -4.02 -1.68 6.79
C MET A 43 -5.19 -2.33 7.53
N LEU A 44 -4.87 -3.25 8.45
CA LEU A 44 -5.84 -3.89 9.33
C LEU A 44 -6.17 -2.98 10.52
N ASP A 45 -7.35 -3.18 11.10
CA ASP A 45 -7.73 -2.52 12.35
C ASP A 45 -6.71 -2.81 13.48
N GLY A 46 -6.45 -1.81 14.32
CA GLY A 46 -5.43 -1.88 15.37
C GLY A 46 -3.97 -1.83 14.90
N THR A 47 -3.69 -1.66 13.60
CA THR A 47 -2.31 -1.50 13.10
C THR A 47 -1.64 -0.27 13.72
N PRO A 48 -0.47 -0.39 14.38
CA PRO A 48 0.20 0.76 14.98
C PRO A 48 0.64 1.80 13.95
N LEU A 49 0.33 3.06 14.24
CA LEU A 49 0.77 4.21 13.44
C LEU A 49 2.15 4.68 13.90
N ILE A 50 3.07 4.89 12.94
CA ILE A 50 4.45 5.32 13.21
C ILE A 50 4.66 6.80 12.85
N ASP A 51 4.05 7.28 11.77
CA ASP A 51 4.30 8.61 11.20
C ASP A 51 3.14 9.05 10.29
N ILE A 52 2.95 10.38 10.16
CA ILE A 52 2.00 11.01 9.23
C ILE A 52 2.74 12.12 8.48
N LYS A 53 2.60 12.13 7.15
CA LYS A 53 3.16 13.19 6.29
C LYS A 53 2.12 13.69 5.28
N PRO A 54 2.12 15.00 4.96
CA PRO A 54 1.28 15.52 3.89
C PRO A 54 1.71 14.93 2.55
N PHE A 55 0.75 14.49 1.73
CA PHE A 55 0.98 14.12 0.35
C PHE A 55 1.03 15.38 -0.51
N TYR A 56 2.13 15.59 -1.22
CA TYR A 56 2.32 16.69 -2.15
C TYR A 56 2.45 16.15 -3.58
N PRO A 57 1.36 16.19 -4.38
CA PRO A 57 1.29 15.51 -5.69
C PRO A 57 2.46 15.82 -6.61
N ARG A 58 2.98 17.05 -6.58
CA ARG A 58 4.11 17.48 -7.43
C ARG A 58 5.44 16.81 -7.08
N TYR A 59 5.63 16.37 -5.83
CA TYR A 59 6.87 15.71 -5.40
C TYR A 59 6.71 14.20 -5.21
N ASP A 60 5.51 13.75 -4.80
CA ASP A 60 5.26 12.36 -4.48
C ASP A 60 4.84 11.53 -5.70
N ASN A 61 4.17 12.14 -6.69
CA ASN A 61 3.87 11.43 -7.94
C ASN A 61 5.13 11.27 -8.79
N ARG A 62 5.22 10.10 -9.41
CA ARG A 62 6.28 9.75 -10.36
C ARG A 62 5.64 9.49 -11.72
N GLU A 63 5.97 10.32 -12.70
CA GLU A 63 5.53 10.14 -14.08
C GLU A 63 6.45 9.15 -14.81
N ASN A 64 5.94 8.53 -15.88
CA ASN A 64 6.70 7.62 -16.75
C ASN A 64 7.37 6.44 -16.01
N VAL A 65 6.76 5.95 -14.94
CA VAL A 65 7.25 4.79 -14.19
C VAL A 65 7.10 3.50 -14.99
N LYS A 66 8.10 2.62 -14.89
CA LYS A 66 8.02 1.23 -15.39
C LYS A 66 7.68 0.32 -14.21
N ILE A 67 6.61 -0.46 -14.33
CA ILE A 67 6.19 -1.39 -13.25
C ILE A 67 6.64 -2.84 -13.51
N GLY A 68 7.37 -3.07 -14.60
CA GLY A 68 8.08 -4.33 -14.86
C GLY A 68 7.14 -5.52 -15.03
N TRP A 69 7.31 -6.58 -14.23
CA TRP A 69 6.46 -7.77 -14.33
C TRP A 69 5.00 -7.52 -13.91
N LEU A 70 4.71 -6.41 -13.22
CA LEU A 70 3.35 -6.02 -12.85
C LEU A 70 2.54 -5.51 -14.04
N GLU A 71 3.18 -5.16 -15.16
CA GLU A 71 2.50 -4.76 -16.41
C GLU A 71 1.51 -5.84 -16.87
N LYS A 72 1.80 -7.12 -16.60
CA LYS A 72 0.92 -8.25 -16.93
C LYS A 72 -0.43 -8.19 -16.23
N ASN A 73 -0.48 -7.54 -15.07
CA ASN A 73 -1.61 -7.53 -14.16
C ASN A 73 -2.22 -6.14 -13.98
N LYS A 74 -1.79 -5.15 -14.78
CA LYS A 74 -2.18 -3.73 -14.63
C LYS A 74 -3.66 -3.48 -14.88
N ASP A 75 -4.28 -4.30 -15.74
CA ASP A 75 -5.68 -4.19 -16.15
C ASP A 75 -6.59 -5.17 -15.40
N LEU A 76 -6.08 -5.86 -14.37
CA LEU A 76 -6.91 -6.75 -13.55
C LEU A 76 -7.91 -5.92 -12.72
N PRO A 77 -9.19 -6.35 -12.63
CA PRO A 77 -10.15 -5.71 -11.76
C PRO A 77 -9.68 -5.69 -10.30
N LEU A 78 -9.89 -4.56 -9.61
CA LEU A 78 -9.47 -4.38 -8.21
C LEU A 78 -10.07 -5.45 -7.30
N GLU A 79 -11.26 -5.94 -7.61
CA GLU A 79 -11.95 -6.99 -6.87
C GLU A 79 -11.18 -8.32 -6.88
N GLN A 80 -10.32 -8.54 -7.89
CA GLN A 80 -9.47 -9.72 -8.01
C GLN A 80 -8.11 -9.52 -7.32
N LEU A 81 -7.71 -8.26 -7.09
CA LEU A 81 -6.53 -7.91 -6.30
C LEU A 81 -6.91 -7.87 -4.82
N ARG A 82 -7.17 -9.04 -4.24
CA ARG A 82 -7.46 -9.18 -2.80
C ARG A 82 -6.29 -9.73 -2.01
N SER A 83 -6.14 -9.20 -0.81
CA SER A 83 -5.23 -9.74 0.20
C SER A 83 -5.50 -11.24 0.40
N ASP A 84 -4.43 -11.99 0.60
CA ASP A 84 -4.46 -13.43 0.85
C ASP A 84 -3.71 -13.73 2.17
N GLU A 85 -3.51 -15.01 2.45
CA GLU A 85 -2.89 -15.52 3.68
C GLU A 85 -1.49 -14.95 3.98
N ARG A 86 -0.84 -14.26 3.03
CA ARG A 86 0.47 -13.60 3.24
C ARG A 86 0.41 -12.46 4.26
N PHE A 87 -0.77 -11.93 4.58
CA PHE A 87 -0.97 -10.91 5.61
C PHE A 87 -1.35 -11.50 6.98
N LYS A 88 -1.50 -12.82 7.10
CA LYS A 88 -1.70 -13.46 8.41
C LYS A 88 -0.34 -13.58 9.13
N SER A 89 -0.33 -13.04 10.36
CA SER A 89 0.75 -13.16 11.34
C SER A 89 0.86 -14.59 11.85
#